data_AF-A0AA88IAF3-F1
#
_entry.id   AF-A0AA88IAF3-F1
#
_cell.length_a   1.000
_cell.length_b   1.000
_cell.length_c   1.000
_cell.angle_alpha   90.00
_cell.angle_beta   90.00
_cell.angle_gamma   90.00
#
_symmetry.space_group_name_H-M   'P 1'
#
loop_
_entity.id
_entity.type
_entity.pdbx_description
1 polymer ?
#
loop_
_entity_poly.entity_id
_entity_poly.type
_entity_poly.pdbx_seq_one_letter_code
_entity_poly.pdbx_strand_id
1 'polypeptide(L)'
;MKTECSMLFLLFSFVTAFVFNNEIETGYKQVGDKFKTLLWKYLSKTSKPGVIDFLDFEEHLKSLKAHKKPSFGDYYILRGSLNIPYAEIVEPFSAWIDFEAGDSRIDFYGGMMKTYQLANEGDYGVMYRVAPMTTETVQNEMNCFQITGAGDSPVAPQGVIPDLDDFEHVSDEVIEGEDCQVWRNITTSGDKTNTYTLWLKKQDGHAVPVRYEMKGFNNILGSHYDHYYIDYEEFSPEKPDSGVFKVEGVATSCHEFPGPGLDHVYTFNPMKEFIYYHDKHVEDNFDQFKRHHKRNYHNETEQESRKNVFRHNLRYIHSKNRANLSFRLGVNHLADRTQAELKVLRGKQKSSGGYNGGLPFKYTKKELRDVPKAFDWRLRGAVTPVRDQSVCGSCWSFGTAGAIEGALFVKTGKLVAVSQQVYFSTDFVDFSSTFC
;
A
#
# COMPACT_ATOMS: atom_id res chain seq x y z
N MET A 1 47.72 37.08 3.75
CA MET A 1 47.53 35.69 4.24
C MET A 1 46.72 35.55 5.52
N LYS A 2 47.11 36.07 6.71
CA LYS A 2 46.26 35.93 7.93
C LYS A 2 45.01 36.82 7.97
N THR A 3 44.97 37.92 7.21
CA THR A 3 43.81 38.84 7.12
C THR A 3 42.81 38.49 6.00
N GLU A 4 43.23 37.72 4.99
CA GLU A 4 42.36 37.29 3.88
C GLU A 4 41.45 36.13 4.26
N CYS A 5 41.92 35.24 5.15
CA CYS A 5 41.13 34.10 5.63
C CYS A 5 39.94 34.54 6.52
N SER A 6 40.13 35.58 7.33
CA SER A 6 39.08 36.12 8.21
C SER A 6 37.96 36.83 7.44
N MET A 7 38.26 37.41 6.27
CA MET A 7 37.28 38.11 5.45
C MET A 7 36.41 37.14 4.64
N LEU A 8 37.00 36.03 4.15
CA LEU A 8 36.22 34.92 3.57
C LEU A 8 35.32 34.23 4.59
N PHE A 9 35.78 34.08 5.85
CA PHE A 9 34.96 33.52 6.92
C PHE A 9 33.76 34.42 7.26
N LEU A 10 33.95 35.75 7.25
CA LEU A 10 32.87 36.73 7.43
C LEU A 10 31.89 36.73 6.24
N LEU A 11 32.38 36.58 5.00
CA LEU A 11 31.56 36.43 3.80
C LEU A 11 30.73 35.14 3.84
N PHE A 12 31.32 34.02 4.24
CA PHE A 12 30.60 32.74 4.39
C PHE A 12 29.54 32.81 5.50
N SER A 13 29.87 33.47 6.62
CA SER A 13 28.96 33.66 7.76
C SER A 13 27.79 34.61 7.44
N PHE A 14 28.03 35.64 6.62
CA PHE A 14 26.95 36.56 6.18
C PHE A 14 26.04 35.93 5.13
N VAL A 15 26.58 35.10 4.23
CA VAL A 15 25.77 34.37 3.24
C VAL A 15 24.93 33.28 3.93
N THR A 16 25.47 32.59 4.94
CA THR A 16 24.65 31.67 5.76
C THR A 16 23.59 32.42 6.56
N ALA A 17 23.90 33.58 7.14
CA ALA A 17 22.88 34.38 7.85
C ALA A 17 21.77 34.91 6.92
N PHE A 18 22.06 35.23 5.66
CA PHE A 18 21.09 35.70 4.67
C PHE A 18 20.23 34.58 4.08
N VAL A 19 20.74 33.35 4.05
CA VAL A 19 20.02 32.16 3.55
C VAL A 19 19.15 31.51 4.63
N PHE A 20 19.50 31.66 5.92
CA PHE A 20 18.80 30.95 7.02
C PHE A 20 17.78 31.78 7.82
N ASN A 21 17.74 33.11 7.72
CA ASN A 21 16.73 33.92 8.40
C ASN A 21 15.71 34.51 7.42
N ASN A 22 14.55 33.86 7.34
CA ASN A 22 13.46 34.19 6.43
C ASN A 22 12.40 35.12 7.05
N GLU A 23 12.82 36.09 7.87
CA GLU A 23 11.98 37.18 8.32
C GLU A 23 12.84 38.44 8.41
N ILE A 24 12.49 39.49 7.66
CA ILE A 24 12.56 40.92 8.01
C ILE A 24 12.25 41.75 6.75
N GLU A 25 11.11 42.43 6.79
CA GLU A 25 10.61 43.34 5.76
C GLU A 25 11.48 44.61 5.57
N THR A 26 11.52 45.05 4.31
CA THR A 26 11.70 46.43 3.78
C THR A 26 12.90 47.31 4.18
N GLY A 27 13.78 46.95 5.12
CA GLY A 27 14.94 47.78 5.51
C GLY A 27 16.23 47.61 4.71
N TYR A 28 16.45 46.49 4.02
CA TYR A 28 17.79 46.08 3.55
C TYR A 28 18.09 46.31 2.06
N LYS A 29 17.17 46.88 1.28
CA LYS A 29 17.38 47.14 -0.17
C LYS A 29 18.59 48.05 -0.43
N GLN A 30 18.82 49.06 0.41
CA GLN A 30 19.98 49.96 0.31
C GLN A 30 21.32 49.31 0.74
N VAL A 31 21.29 48.29 1.61
CA VAL A 31 22.49 47.58 2.06
C VAL A 31 22.94 46.58 1.00
N GLY A 32 22.00 45.91 0.33
CA GLY A 32 22.27 45.00 -0.80
C GLY A 32 22.93 45.71 -2.00
N ASP A 33 22.47 46.90 -2.36
CA ASP A 33 23.04 47.64 -3.49
C ASP A 33 24.44 48.20 -3.19
N LYS A 34 24.69 48.63 -1.94
CA LYS A 34 26.03 49.01 -1.49
C LYS A 34 26.97 47.80 -1.43
N PHE A 35 26.47 46.64 -1.00
CA PHE A 35 27.25 45.40 -0.95
C PHE A 35 27.61 44.89 -2.34
N LYS A 36 26.68 44.91 -3.31
CA LYS A 36 26.95 44.61 -4.73
C LYS A 36 28.02 45.54 -5.30
N THR A 37 27.97 46.83 -4.98
CA THR A 37 28.95 47.81 -5.45
C THR A 37 30.35 47.57 -4.85
N LEU A 38 30.43 47.17 -3.58
CA LEU A 38 31.67 46.83 -2.89
C LEU A 38 32.28 45.50 -3.37
N LEU A 39 31.44 44.49 -3.58
CA LEU A 39 31.83 43.20 -4.15
C LEU A 39 32.35 43.37 -5.59
N TRP A 40 31.69 44.21 -6.40
CA TRP A 40 32.12 44.57 -7.76
C TRP A 40 33.49 45.27 -7.77
N LYS A 41 33.72 46.23 -6.85
CA LYS A 41 35.02 46.91 -6.69
C LYS A 41 36.15 45.99 -6.19
N TYR A 42 35.80 44.95 -5.42
CA TYR A 42 36.75 43.98 -4.89
C TYR A 42 37.14 42.96 -5.98
N LEU A 43 36.16 42.42 -6.70
CA LEU A 43 36.37 41.46 -7.79
C LEU A 43 37.04 42.10 -9.02
N SER A 44 36.78 43.38 -9.31
CA SER A 44 37.45 44.11 -10.40
C SER A 44 38.93 44.42 -10.12
N LYS A 45 39.37 44.31 -8.86
CA LYS A 45 40.77 44.56 -8.46
C LYS A 45 41.59 43.27 -8.29
N THR A 46 40.93 42.12 -8.19
CA THR A 46 41.59 40.82 -7.94
C THR A 46 41.62 39.90 -9.17
N SER A 47 41.06 40.31 -10.30
CA SER A 47 41.08 39.50 -11.52
C SER A 47 42.48 39.42 -12.16
N LYS A 48 43.16 38.29 -11.99
CA LYS A 48 43.93 37.72 -13.10
C LYS A 48 42.92 37.25 -14.16
N PRO A 49 43.19 37.44 -15.46
CA PRO A 49 42.22 37.09 -16.49
C PRO A 49 42.07 35.56 -16.56
N GLY A 50 40.85 35.08 -16.32
CA GLY A 50 40.44 33.72 -16.69
C GLY A 50 40.24 32.73 -15.54
N VAL A 51 39.34 32.99 -14.60
CA VAL A 51 38.51 31.98 -13.91
C VAL A 51 37.26 32.71 -13.40
N ILE A 52 36.08 32.09 -13.52
CA ILE A 52 34.71 32.56 -13.22
C ILE A 52 34.00 33.09 -14.46
N ASP A 53 33.32 32.17 -15.14
CA ASP A 53 32.35 32.46 -16.19
C ASP A 53 31.08 33.03 -15.51
N PHE A 54 30.83 34.33 -15.71
CA PHE A 54 29.76 35.07 -15.04
C PHE A 54 28.36 34.58 -15.42
N LEU A 55 28.22 33.86 -16.55
CA LEU A 55 26.96 33.27 -17.00
C LEU A 55 26.51 32.12 -16.08
N ASP A 56 27.44 31.33 -15.57
CA ASP A 56 27.19 30.16 -14.72
C ASP A 56 26.65 30.57 -13.34
N PHE A 57 27.11 31.73 -12.84
CA PHE A 57 26.63 32.28 -11.56
C PHE A 57 25.23 32.88 -11.64
N GLU A 58 24.85 33.50 -12.76
CA GLU A 58 23.47 33.97 -12.97
C GLU A 58 22.49 32.81 -13.18
N GLU A 59 22.92 31.72 -13.82
CA GLU A 59 22.12 30.52 -13.99
C GLU A 59 21.92 29.79 -12.65
N HIS A 60 22.97 29.73 -11.82
CA HIS A 60 22.90 29.23 -10.44
C HIS A 60 22.04 30.11 -9.52
N LEU A 61 22.04 31.44 -9.69
CA LEU A 61 21.14 32.33 -8.95
C LEU A 61 19.68 32.25 -9.44
N LYS A 62 19.45 31.90 -10.72
CA LYS A 62 18.11 31.59 -11.24
C LYS A 62 17.59 30.25 -10.71
N SER A 63 18.45 29.24 -10.51
CA SER A 63 18.06 27.98 -9.87
C SER A 63 17.79 28.13 -8.37
N LEU A 64 18.41 29.12 -7.72
CA LEU A 64 18.15 29.51 -6.33
C LEU A 64 16.85 30.33 -6.12
N LYS A 65 16.01 30.50 -7.14
CA LYS A 65 14.61 30.90 -6.90
C LYS A 65 13.93 29.75 -6.17
N ALA A 66 13.81 29.87 -4.85
CA ALA A 66 12.98 28.98 -4.04
C ALA A 66 11.59 28.92 -4.68
N HIS A 67 11.24 27.78 -5.26
CA HIS A 67 9.91 27.55 -5.79
C HIS A 67 8.97 27.65 -4.60
N LYS A 68 8.02 28.60 -4.64
CA LYS A 68 6.98 28.67 -3.60
C LYS A 68 6.24 27.33 -3.64
N LYS A 69 6.25 26.61 -2.52
CA LYS A 69 5.59 25.30 -2.41
C LYS A 69 4.12 25.44 -2.80
N PRO A 70 3.63 24.57 -3.69
CA PRO A 70 2.22 24.55 -4.04
C PRO A 70 1.35 24.26 -2.82
N SER A 71 0.15 24.83 -2.79
CA SER A 71 -0.89 24.50 -1.82
C SER A 71 -2.10 23.96 -2.56
N PHE A 72 -2.74 22.95 -1.98
CA PHE A 72 -3.96 22.33 -2.51
C PHE A 72 -5.24 22.91 -1.88
N GLY A 73 -5.11 23.93 -1.03
CA GLY A 73 -6.21 24.51 -0.25
C GLY A 73 -6.55 23.71 1.01
N ASP A 74 -7.50 24.24 1.78
CA ASP A 74 -8.00 23.61 3.02
C ASP A 74 -9.08 22.54 2.74
N TYR A 75 -9.49 22.40 1.48
CA TYR A 75 -10.48 21.44 1.03
C TYR A 75 -10.26 21.10 -0.43
N TYR A 76 -10.65 19.89 -0.82
CA TYR A 76 -10.66 19.47 -2.22
C TYR A 76 -11.47 18.18 -2.40
N ILE A 77 -11.81 17.91 -3.65
CA ILE A 77 -12.37 16.64 -4.11
C ILE A 77 -11.38 16.02 -5.09
N LEU A 78 -11.10 14.74 -4.93
CA LEU A 78 -10.10 14.04 -5.74
C LEU A 78 -10.57 12.64 -6.12
N ARG A 79 -10.23 12.19 -7.32
CA ARG A 79 -10.35 10.79 -7.74
C ARG A 79 -9.04 10.28 -8.30
N GLY A 80 -8.78 9.01 -8.08
CA GLY A 80 -7.55 8.40 -8.54
C GLY A 80 -7.51 6.91 -8.28
N SER A 81 -6.34 6.35 -8.53
CA SER A 81 -6.09 4.92 -8.39
C SER A 81 -4.79 4.68 -7.64
N LEU A 82 -4.83 3.90 -6.56
CA LEU A 82 -3.65 3.38 -5.89
C LEU A 82 -3.16 2.14 -6.62
N ASN A 83 -1.92 2.18 -7.10
CA ASN A 83 -1.27 1.13 -7.85
C ASN A 83 -0.12 0.54 -7.02
N ILE A 84 -0.14 -0.77 -6.81
CA ILE A 84 0.94 -1.51 -6.14
C ILE A 84 1.35 -2.66 -7.08
N PRO A 85 2.32 -2.42 -7.99
CA PRO A 85 2.67 -3.38 -9.04
C PRO A 85 3.09 -4.75 -8.50
N TYR A 86 3.89 -4.80 -7.43
CA TYR A 86 4.35 -6.06 -6.83
C TYR A 86 3.22 -6.94 -6.29
N ALA A 87 2.07 -6.34 -5.97
CA ALA A 87 0.90 -7.03 -5.48
C ALA A 87 -0.22 -7.14 -6.54
N GLU A 88 0.00 -6.64 -7.77
CA GLU A 88 -1.01 -6.57 -8.83
C GLU A 88 -2.32 -5.88 -8.35
N ILE A 89 -2.17 -4.83 -7.56
CA ILE A 89 -3.29 -4.04 -7.04
C ILE A 89 -3.43 -2.79 -7.88
N VAL A 90 -4.65 -2.59 -8.37
CA VAL A 90 -5.17 -1.30 -8.81
C VAL A 90 -6.44 -1.08 -8.00
N GLU A 91 -6.41 -0.08 -7.13
CA GLU A 91 -7.48 0.25 -6.20
C GLU A 91 -7.98 1.67 -6.46
N PRO A 92 -9.10 1.83 -7.18
CA PRO A 92 -9.67 3.14 -7.44
C PRO A 92 -10.30 3.71 -6.16
N PHE A 93 -10.15 5.01 -5.98
CA PHE A 93 -10.72 5.75 -4.86
C PHE A 93 -11.29 7.11 -5.26
N SER A 94 -12.18 7.62 -4.43
CA SER A 94 -12.67 9.00 -4.46
C SER A 94 -12.57 9.58 -3.06
N ALA A 95 -12.02 10.78 -2.93
CA ALA A 95 -11.78 11.44 -1.67
C ALA A 95 -12.47 12.81 -1.63
N TRP A 96 -13.08 13.11 -0.49
CA TRP A 96 -13.63 14.42 -0.15
C TRP A 96 -12.96 14.85 1.13
N ILE A 97 -12.25 15.98 1.08
CA ILE A 97 -11.44 16.47 2.19
C ILE A 97 -11.87 17.89 2.53
N ASP A 98 -12.13 18.15 3.80
CA ASP A 98 -12.40 19.47 4.37
C ASP A 98 -11.64 19.60 5.70
N PHE A 99 -10.39 20.06 5.61
CA PHE A 99 -9.53 20.25 6.78
C PHE A 99 -10.04 21.36 7.70
N GLU A 100 -10.72 22.38 7.14
CA GLU A 100 -11.34 23.46 7.90
C GLU A 100 -12.50 22.94 8.77
N ALA A 101 -13.36 22.08 8.21
CA ALA A 101 -14.44 21.43 8.95
C ALA A 101 -13.98 20.26 9.82
N GLY A 102 -12.76 19.74 9.60
CA GLY A 102 -12.22 18.58 10.32
C GLY A 102 -12.71 17.24 9.78
N ASP A 103 -13.18 17.19 8.53
CA ASP A 103 -13.87 16.04 7.95
C ASP A 103 -13.13 15.49 6.72
N SER A 104 -12.96 14.17 6.66
CA SER A 104 -12.54 13.49 5.43
C SER A 104 -13.35 12.22 5.19
N ARG A 105 -13.60 11.94 3.91
CA ARG A 105 -14.20 10.71 3.43
C ARG A 105 -13.40 10.16 2.26
N ILE A 106 -13.14 8.85 2.28
CA ILE A 106 -12.53 8.14 1.17
C ILE A 106 -13.37 6.91 0.83
N ASP A 107 -13.81 6.84 -0.42
CA ASP A 107 -14.56 5.74 -0.99
C ASP A 107 -13.63 4.90 -1.86
N PHE A 108 -13.58 3.59 -1.63
CA PHE A 108 -12.80 2.62 -2.40
C PHE A 108 -13.73 1.79 -3.29
N TYR A 109 -13.24 1.41 -4.48
CA TYR A 109 -13.99 0.58 -5.44
C TYR A 109 -15.39 1.13 -5.74
N GLY A 110 -15.50 2.45 -5.97
CA GLY A 110 -16.78 3.09 -6.30
C GLY A 110 -17.77 3.14 -5.12
N GLY A 111 -17.26 3.25 -3.89
CA GLY A 111 -18.08 3.36 -2.69
C GLY A 111 -18.50 2.02 -2.09
N MET A 112 -17.92 0.90 -2.54
CA MET A 112 -18.09 -0.41 -1.91
C MET A 112 -17.58 -0.40 -0.47
N MET A 113 -16.45 0.27 -0.21
CA MET A 113 -15.99 0.52 1.14
C MET A 113 -15.79 2.02 1.31
N LYS A 114 -16.31 2.58 2.40
CA LYS A 114 -16.21 4.00 2.72
C LYS A 114 -15.56 4.16 4.08
N THR A 115 -14.59 5.06 4.18
CA THR A 115 -14.00 5.47 5.45
C THR A 115 -14.26 6.93 5.70
N TYR A 116 -14.54 7.28 6.95
CA TYR A 116 -14.74 8.64 7.40
C TYR A 116 -13.79 8.92 8.57
N GLN A 117 -13.21 10.11 8.63
CA GLN A 117 -12.49 10.64 9.78
C GLN A 117 -13.11 12.00 10.10
N LEU A 118 -13.84 12.07 11.21
CA LEU A 118 -14.64 13.22 11.60
C LEU A 118 -14.08 13.75 12.93
N ALA A 119 -13.22 14.76 12.88
CA ALA A 119 -12.45 15.23 14.03
C ALA A 119 -13.34 15.90 15.09
N ASN A 120 -14.42 16.54 14.66
CA ASN A 120 -15.32 17.31 15.52
C ASN A 120 -16.52 16.49 16.05
N GLU A 121 -16.55 15.18 15.77
CA GLU A 121 -17.57 14.29 16.30
C GLU A 121 -17.12 13.64 17.62
N GLY A 122 -17.84 13.88 18.71
CA GLY A 122 -17.44 13.43 20.04
C GLY A 122 -16.23 14.20 20.60
N ASP A 123 -15.66 13.72 21.72
CA ASP A 123 -14.61 14.45 22.44
C ASP A 123 -13.23 14.44 21.75
N TYR A 124 -12.95 13.38 20.98
CA TYR A 124 -11.65 13.14 20.35
C TYR A 124 -11.77 12.73 18.86
N GLY A 125 -12.92 13.02 18.25
CA GLY A 125 -13.23 12.62 16.89
C GLY A 125 -13.62 11.13 16.75
N VAL A 126 -14.24 10.79 15.61
CA VAL A 126 -14.71 9.43 15.31
C VAL A 126 -14.27 9.01 13.90
N MET A 127 -13.83 7.76 13.78
CA MET A 127 -13.63 7.09 12.50
C MET A 127 -14.77 6.13 12.21
N TYR A 128 -15.32 6.19 11.00
CA TYR A 128 -16.30 5.23 10.53
C TYR A 128 -15.77 4.40 9.37
N ARG A 129 -16.21 3.14 9.32
CA ARG A 129 -16.03 2.25 8.18
C ARG A 129 -17.38 1.67 7.80
N VAL A 130 -17.82 1.96 6.58
CA VAL A 130 -19.06 1.43 6.01
C VAL A 130 -18.71 0.48 4.88
N ALA A 131 -19.11 -0.79 5.00
CA ALA A 131 -18.76 -1.83 4.03
C ALA A 131 -19.80 -2.97 4.00
N PRO A 132 -20.01 -3.61 2.85
CA PRO A 132 -20.83 -4.80 2.74
C PRO A 132 -20.14 -5.99 3.42
N MET A 133 -20.92 -6.69 4.23
CA MET A 133 -20.50 -7.89 4.93
C MET A 133 -21.39 -9.07 4.56
N THR A 134 -20.74 -10.22 4.43
CA THR A 134 -21.40 -11.50 4.24
C THR A 134 -21.04 -12.39 5.41
N THR A 135 -22.06 -12.95 6.06
CA THR A 135 -21.95 -13.99 7.08
C THR A 135 -22.49 -15.30 6.52
N GLU A 136 -22.57 -16.35 7.35
CA GLU A 136 -23.18 -17.62 6.94
C GLU A 136 -24.68 -17.48 6.61
N THR A 137 -25.35 -16.45 7.13
CA THR A 137 -26.80 -16.26 7.03
C THR A 137 -27.21 -15.01 6.27
N VAL A 138 -26.30 -14.06 6.08
CA VAL A 138 -26.54 -12.76 5.46
C VAL A 138 -25.56 -12.55 4.32
N GLN A 139 -26.05 -12.07 3.17
CA GLN A 139 -25.20 -11.81 2.01
C GLN A 139 -25.16 -10.32 1.67
N ASN A 140 -23.96 -9.74 1.69
CA ASN A 140 -23.65 -8.36 1.29
C ASN A 140 -24.51 -7.28 1.95
N GLU A 141 -24.85 -7.46 3.22
CA GLU A 141 -25.54 -6.43 3.99
C GLU A 141 -24.56 -5.32 4.36
N MET A 142 -24.99 -4.06 4.21
CA MET A 142 -24.15 -2.92 4.55
C MET A 142 -24.03 -2.80 6.06
N ASN A 143 -22.81 -2.96 6.56
CA ASN A 143 -22.49 -2.76 7.97
C ASN A 143 -21.71 -1.47 8.16
N CYS A 144 -21.87 -0.89 9.35
CA CYS A 144 -21.08 0.24 9.82
C CYS A 144 -20.32 -0.15 11.07
N PHE A 145 -19.04 0.18 11.08
CA PHE A 145 -18.20 0.13 12.26
C PHE A 145 -17.74 1.52 12.64
N GLN A 146 -17.56 1.75 13.93
CA GLN A 146 -17.04 3.01 14.46
C GLN A 146 -15.92 2.78 15.46
N ILE A 147 -14.99 3.74 15.52
CA ILE A 147 -13.93 3.83 16.52
C ILE A 147 -13.78 5.29 16.92
N THR A 148 -13.82 5.56 18.22
CA THR A 148 -13.59 6.90 18.77
C THR A 148 -12.10 7.12 19.01
N GLY A 149 -11.61 8.33 18.75
CA GLY A 149 -10.26 8.74 19.10
C GLY A 149 -10.01 8.77 20.61
N ALA A 150 -8.76 9.03 20.99
CA ALA A 150 -8.35 9.17 22.37
C ALA A 150 -7.61 10.50 22.60
N GLY A 151 -7.48 10.93 23.87
CA GLY A 151 -6.83 12.21 24.18
C GLY A 151 -5.37 12.33 23.74
N ASP A 152 -4.64 11.21 23.68
CA ASP A 152 -3.27 11.13 23.17
C ASP A 152 -3.19 10.85 21.66
N SER A 153 -4.32 10.50 21.03
CA SER A 153 -4.41 10.23 19.59
C SER A 153 -5.81 10.59 19.06
N PRO A 154 -6.14 11.89 18.95
CA PRO A 154 -7.42 12.33 18.41
C PRO A 154 -7.51 12.00 16.92
N VAL A 155 -8.74 11.79 16.43
CA VAL A 155 -9.00 11.61 15.01
C VAL A 155 -8.84 12.94 14.31
N ALA A 156 -8.12 12.94 13.19
CA ALA A 156 -7.95 14.08 12.30
C ALA A 156 -8.34 13.69 10.87
N PRO A 157 -8.83 14.63 10.06
CA PRO A 157 -9.05 14.41 8.63
C PRO A 157 -7.75 14.00 7.94
N GLN A 158 -7.85 13.05 7.01
CA GLN A 158 -6.72 12.51 6.25
C GLN A 158 -6.80 12.98 4.80
N GLY A 159 -5.78 13.70 4.34
CA GLY A 159 -5.62 14.00 2.91
C GLY A 159 -5.16 12.78 2.10
N VAL A 160 -5.33 12.86 0.78
CA VAL A 160 -4.83 11.85 -0.18
C VAL A 160 -3.69 12.37 -1.04
N ILE A 161 -3.15 13.55 -0.68
CA ILE A 161 -1.97 14.17 -1.26
C ILE A 161 -0.98 14.40 -0.11
N PRO A 162 0.32 14.07 -0.25
CA PRO A 162 1.29 14.28 0.82
C PRO A 162 1.52 15.78 1.08
N ASP A 163 1.97 16.08 2.30
CA ASP A 163 2.50 17.41 2.60
C ASP A 163 3.81 17.64 1.82
N LEU A 164 3.99 18.85 1.32
CA LEU A 164 5.17 19.29 0.57
C LEU A 164 6.26 19.86 1.48
N ASP A 165 6.07 19.91 2.81
CA ASP A 165 7.03 20.47 3.77
C ASP A 165 8.43 19.84 3.68
N ASP A 166 8.54 18.56 3.34
CA ASP A 166 9.82 17.86 3.15
C ASP A 166 10.18 17.65 1.67
N PHE A 167 9.40 18.22 0.74
CA PHE A 167 9.65 18.07 -0.70
C PHE A 167 10.43 19.26 -1.27
N GLU A 168 11.35 18.94 -2.17
CA GLU A 168 12.12 19.90 -2.95
C GLU A 168 11.77 19.78 -4.43
N HIS A 169 11.68 20.92 -5.12
CA HIS A 169 11.55 20.93 -6.57
C HIS A 169 12.85 20.47 -7.22
N VAL A 170 12.80 19.44 -8.07
CA VAL A 170 13.99 18.81 -8.66
C VAL A 170 14.08 18.97 -10.18
N SER A 171 12.97 18.99 -10.90
CA SER A 171 12.92 19.05 -12.36
C SER A 171 11.54 19.44 -12.85
N ASP A 172 11.44 19.82 -14.12
CA ASP A 172 10.19 19.84 -14.89
C ASP A 172 10.22 18.67 -15.88
N GLU A 173 9.17 17.86 -15.91
CA GLU A 173 9.09 16.64 -16.72
C GLU A 173 7.72 16.53 -17.40
N VAL A 174 7.69 15.92 -18.58
CA VAL A 174 6.43 15.57 -19.25
C VAL A 174 6.01 14.18 -18.85
N ILE A 175 4.87 14.05 -18.17
CA ILE A 175 4.29 12.77 -17.78
C ILE A 175 2.86 12.68 -18.33
N GLU A 176 2.54 11.58 -19.02
CA GLU A 176 1.23 11.35 -19.65
C GLU A 176 0.77 12.48 -20.60
N GLY A 177 1.74 13.20 -21.18
CA GLY A 177 1.49 14.33 -22.09
C GLY A 177 1.29 15.68 -21.39
N GLU A 178 1.42 15.73 -20.06
CA GLU A 178 1.27 16.94 -19.25
C GLU A 178 2.63 17.47 -18.80
N ASP A 179 2.87 18.76 -18.96
CA ASP A 179 4.04 19.45 -18.42
C ASP A 179 3.90 19.60 -16.90
N CYS A 180 4.73 18.89 -16.14
CA CYS A 180 4.64 18.79 -14.69
C CYS A 180 5.91 19.26 -14.00
N GLN A 181 5.74 19.99 -12.90
CA GLN A 181 6.78 20.21 -11.91
C GLN A 181 6.97 18.94 -11.09
N VAL A 182 8.22 18.56 -10.84
CA VAL A 182 8.57 17.36 -10.11
C VAL A 182 9.13 17.74 -8.75
N TRP A 183 8.47 17.27 -7.72
CA TRP A 183 8.81 17.48 -6.32
C TRP A 183 9.27 16.17 -5.72
N ARG A 184 10.39 16.16 -5.01
CA ARG A 184 10.98 14.95 -4.44
C ARG A 184 11.31 15.11 -2.97
N ASN A 185 10.99 14.09 -2.18
CA ASN A 185 11.44 13.91 -0.81
C ASN A 185 12.19 12.58 -0.73
N ILE A 186 13.36 12.57 -0.09
CA ILE A 186 14.14 11.36 0.16
C ILE A 186 14.31 11.21 1.65
N THR A 187 13.77 10.13 2.20
CA THR A 187 13.94 9.78 3.62
C THR A 187 14.78 8.52 3.75
N THR A 188 15.72 8.51 4.69
CA THR A 188 16.54 7.33 4.99
C THR A 188 16.32 6.93 6.45
N SER A 189 15.99 5.66 6.69
CA SER A 189 15.82 5.08 8.01
C SER A 189 16.52 3.73 8.08
N GLY A 190 17.59 3.64 8.89
CA GLY A 190 18.47 2.48 8.91
C GLY A 190 19.02 2.18 7.51
N ASP A 191 18.82 0.95 7.04
CA ASP A 191 19.25 0.49 5.72
C ASP A 191 18.22 0.73 4.60
N LYS A 192 17.15 1.47 4.87
CA LYS A 192 16.09 1.76 3.91
C LYS A 192 16.14 3.20 3.46
N THR A 193 16.14 3.40 2.15
CA THR A 193 15.96 4.71 1.52
C THR A 193 14.64 4.72 0.78
N ASN A 194 13.76 5.66 1.10
CA ASN A 194 12.51 5.87 0.40
C ASN A 194 12.61 7.16 -0.42
N THR A 195 12.33 7.07 -1.71
CA THR A 195 12.22 8.21 -2.60
C THR A 195 10.75 8.41 -2.93
N TYR A 196 10.22 9.55 -2.51
CA TYR A 196 8.87 10.01 -2.82
C TYR A 196 8.96 11.06 -3.92
N THR A 197 8.20 10.90 -4.99
CA THR A 197 8.16 11.87 -6.09
C THR A 197 6.71 12.23 -6.39
N LEU A 198 6.43 13.52 -6.49
CA LEU A 198 5.11 14.08 -6.77
C LEU A 198 5.20 14.94 -8.04
N TRP A 199 4.40 14.60 -9.05
CA TRP A 199 4.27 15.36 -10.29
C TRP A 199 3.03 16.24 -10.20
N LEU A 200 3.23 17.54 -10.40
CA LEU A 200 2.20 18.57 -10.30
C LEU A 200 2.12 19.34 -11.61
N LYS A 201 0.94 19.35 -12.24
CA LYS A 201 0.68 20.26 -13.36
C LYS A 201 0.08 21.56 -12.86
N LYS A 202 0.24 22.62 -13.65
CA LYS A 202 -0.38 23.92 -13.34
C LYS A 202 -1.61 24.11 -14.22
N GLN A 203 -2.77 24.26 -13.60
CA GLN A 203 -4.04 24.48 -14.30
C GLN A 203 -4.80 25.62 -13.64
N ASP A 204 -5.18 26.64 -14.41
CA ASP A 204 -5.95 27.80 -13.94
C ASP A 204 -5.35 28.47 -12.69
N GLY A 205 -4.02 28.52 -12.61
CA GLY A 205 -3.28 29.09 -11.48
C GLY A 205 -3.15 28.18 -10.25
N HIS A 206 -3.81 27.02 -10.24
CA HIS A 206 -3.75 26.02 -9.18
C HIS A 206 -2.74 24.92 -9.52
N ALA A 207 -2.18 24.30 -8.49
CA ALA A 207 -1.42 23.08 -8.66
C ALA A 207 -2.37 21.88 -8.61
N VAL A 208 -2.27 21.03 -9.62
CA VAL A 208 -3.10 19.84 -9.79
C VAL A 208 -2.18 18.63 -9.70
N PRO A 209 -2.42 17.72 -8.75
CA PRO A 209 -1.61 16.51 -8.64
C PRO A 209 -1.88 15.59 -9.84
N VAL A 210 -0.82 14.99 -10.38
CA VAL A 210 -0.90 14.07 -11.53
C VAL A 210 -0.50 12.65 -11.11
N ARG A 211 0.65 12.52 -10.46
CA ARG A 211 1.11 11.24 -9.90
C ARG A 211 1.89 11.46 -8.61
N TYR A 212 1.73 10.55 -7.67
CA TYR A 212 2.59 10.41 -6.49
C TYR A 212 3.22 9.02 -6.49
N GLU A 213 4.53 8.91 -6.46
CA GLU A 213 5.26 7.64 -6.50
C GLU A 213 6.17 7.50 -5.28
N MET A 214 6.14 6.32 -4.66
CA MET A 214 7.11 5.91 -3.64
C MET A 214 7.92 4.74 -4.16
N LYS A 215 9.25 4.88 -4.13
CA LYS A 215 10.21 3.80 -4.38
C LYS A 215 11.06 3.57 -3.15
N GLY A 216 10.93 2.40 -2.54
CA GLY A 216 11.74 1.97 -1.40
C GLY A 216 12.91 1.12 -1.87
N PHE A 217 14.12 1.44 -1.41
CA PHE A 217 15.34 0.66 -1.65
C PHE A 217 15.92 0.19 -0.31
N ASN A 218 16.32 -1.08 -0.25
CA ASN A 218 16.93 -1.68 0.94
C ASN A 218 18.39 -2.00 0.63
N ASN A 219 19.30 -1.35 1.33
CA ASN A 219 20.75 -1.48 1.15
C ASN A 219 21.26 -2.88 1.52
N ILE A 220 20.68 -3.53 2.55
CA ILE A 220 21.04 -4.92 2.94
C ILE A 220 20.71 -5.89 1.80
N LEU A 221 19.54 -5.73 1.18
CA LEU A 221 19.08 -6.62 0.12
C LEU A 221 19.61 -6.21 -1.27
N GLY A 222 20.22 -5.03 -1.39
CA GLY A 222 20.68 -4.45 -2.65
C GLY A 222 19.56 -4.32 -3.69
N SER A 223 18.30 -4.19 -3.25
CA SER A 223 17.12 -4.26 -4.12
C SER A 223 15.96 -3.40 -3.62
N HIS A 224 15.03 -3.11 -4.52
CA HIS A 224 13.78 -2.44 -4.16
C HIS A 224 12.92 -3.36 -3.30
N TYR A 225 12.48 -2.85 -2.17
CA TYR A 225 11.63 -3.61 -1.24
C TYR A 225 10.15 -3.20 -1.34
N ASP A 226 9.89 -1.98 -1.83
CA ASP A 226 8.56 -1.44 -2.01
C ASP A 226 8.48 -0.53 -3.23
N HIS A 227 7.32 -0.53 -3.89
CA HIS A 227 6.99 0.38 -4.99
C HIS A 227 5.48 0.48 -5.07
N TYR A 228 4.97 1.71 -4.95
CA TYR A 228 3.59 2.04 -5.23
C TYR A 228 3.51 3.43 -5.82
N TYR A 229 2.42 3.70 -6.51
CA TYR A 229 2.10 5.03 -6.98
C TYR A 229 0.61 5.27 -6.99
N ILE A 230 0.22 6.52 -6.83
CA ILE A 230 -1.14 7.01 -6.92
C ILE A 230 -1.23 7.85 -8.19
N ASP A 231 -2.16 7.47 -9.06
CA ASP A 231 -2.52 8.26 -10.22
C ASP A 231 -3.74 9.11 -9.87
N TYR A 232 -3.60 10.42 -10.05
CA TYR A 232 -4.66 11.37 -9.78
C TYR A 232 -5.37 11.69 -11.10
N GLU A 233 -6.60 11.19 -11.21
CA GLU A 233 -7.38 11.24 -12.45
C GLU A 233 -8.23 12.50 -12.51
N GLU A 234 -8.80 12.92 -11.37
CA GLU A 234 -9.61 14.13 -11.25
C GLU A 234 -9.22 14.89 -9.97
N PHE A 235 -9.14 16.21 -10.06
CA PHE A 235 -8.93 17.11 -8.92
C PHE A 235 -9.84 18.32 -9.06
N SER A 236 -10.55 18.66 -7.99
CA SER A 236 -11.33 19.88 -7.86
C SER A 236 -10.94 20.61 -6.57
N PRO A 237 -10.53 21.88 -6.64
CA PRO A 237 -10.26 22.70 -5.46
C PRO A 237 -11.54 23.24 -4.81
N GLU A 238 -12.72 22.76 -5.21
CA GLU A 238 -14.00 23.19 -4.65
C GLU A 238 -14.25 22.55 -3.28
N LYS A 239 -14.98 23.28 -2.42
CA LYS A 239 -15.38 22.79 -1.10
C LYS A 239 -16.41 21.66 -1.26
N PRO A 240 -16.19 20.46 -0.67
CA PRO A 240 -17.17 19.40 -0.68
C PRO A 240 -18.50 19.84 -0.04
N ASP A 241 -19.62 19.34 -0.57
CA ASP A 241 -20.92 19.50 0.10
C ASP A 241 -20.89 18.78 1.46
N SER A 242 -21.26 19.46 2.53
CA SER A 242 -21.25 18.90 3.90
C SER A 242 -22.08 17.61 4.05
N GLY A 243 -23.06 17.38 3.19
CA GLY A 243 -23.86 16.15 3.17
C GLY A 243 -23.04 14.91 2.81
N VAL A 244 -21.91 15.03 2.11
CA VAL A 244 -21.07 13.87 1.76
C VAL A 244 -20.43 13.21 2.99
N PHE A 245 -20.25 13.96 4.07
CA PHE A 245 -19.67 13.49 5.33
C PHE A 245 -20.70 12.84 6.26
N LYS A 246 -22.00 12.96 5.96
CA LYS A 246 -23.05 12.27 6.71
C LYS A 246 -22.96 10.76 6.48
N VAL A 247 -22.88 10.02 7.57
CA VAL A 247 -22.92 8.54 7.56
C VAL A 247 -24.39 8.09 7.43
N GLU A 248 -25.01 8.31 6.27
CA GLU A 248 -26.44 8.02 6.07
C GLU A 248 -26.76 6.51 6.07
N GLY A 249 -27.97 6.15 6.56
CA GLY A 249 -28.56 4.82 6.42
C GLY A 249 -28.04 3.73 7.35
N VAL A 250 -26.96 3.97 8.11
CA VAL A 250 -26.37 2.98 9.05
C VAL A 250 -25.84 3.62 10.35
N ALA A 251 -25.83 4.96 10.49
CA ALA A 251 -25.30 5.66 11.67
C ALA A 251 -25.96 5.24 13.01
N THR A 252 -27.28 4.99 13.02
CA THR A 252 -27.97 4.52 14.24
C THR A 252 -27.68 3.07 14.61
N SER A 253 -26.93 2.34 13.79
CA SER A 253 -26.53 0.95 13.98
C SER A 253 -25.04 0.73 13.77
N CYS A 254 -24.20 1.77 13.83
CA CYS A 254 -22.76 1.58 13.83
C CYS A 254 -22.37 0.87 15.13
N HIS A 255 -21.60 -0.21 15.00
CA HIS A 255 -21.14 -1.00 16.13
C HIS A 255 -19.64 -0.81 16.34
N GLU A 256 -19.17 -1.01 17.57
CA GLU A 256 -17.75 -1.04 17.83
C GLU A 256 -17.07 -2.17 17.03
N PHE A 257 -15.84 -1.92 16.58
CA PHE A 257 -15.10 -2.91 15.83
C PHE A 257 -14.67 -4.08 16.73
N PRO A 258 -15.09 -5.33 16.47
CA PRO A 258 -14.87 -6.45 17.39
C PRO A 258 -13.46 -7.06 17.33
N GLY A 259 -12.48 -6.37 16.74
CA GLY A 259 -11.12 -6.86 16.54
C GLY A 259 -10.14 -6.41 17.62
N PRO A 260 -9.22 -7.26 18.09
CA PRO A 260 -8.20 -6.85 19.06
C PRO A 260 -7.16 -5.90 18.45
N GLY A 261 -6.75 -4.88 19.21
CA GLY A 261 -5.46 -4.18 19.04
C GLY A 261 -5.38 -3.06 18.00
N LEU A 262 -4.15 -2.52 17.83
CA LEU A 262 -3.72 -1.33 17.07
C LEU A 262 -4.01 -1.35 15.54
N ASP A 263 -4.76 -2.33 15.04
CA ASP A 263 -5.05 -2.60 13.61
C ASP A 263 -6.09 -1.65 12.97
N HIS A 264 -6.50 -0.62 13.70
CA HIS A 264 -7.53 0.31 13.27
C HIS A 264 -7.07 1.18 12.10
N VAL A 265 -5.78 1.51 12.01
CA VAL A 265 -5.27 2.40 10.95
C VAL A 265 -5.53 1.81 9.58
N TYR A 266 -5.10 0.57 9.33
CA TYR A 266 -5.31 -0.05 8.03
C TYR A 266 -6.81 -0.21 7.71
N THR A 267 -7.61 -0.53 8.72
CA THR A 267 -9.02 -0.89 8.52
C THR A 267 -9.91 0.33 8.31
N PHE A 268 -9.64 1.42 9.03
CA PHE A 268 -10.44 2.66 9.04
C PHE A 268 -9.78 3.81 8.30
N ASN A 269 -8.48 3.72 8.00
CA ASN A 269 -7.74 4.72 7.24
C ASN A 269 -6.64 4.06 6.37
N PRO A 270 -7.02 3.26 5.35
CA PRO A 270 -6.06 2.52 4.53
C PRO A 270 -5.05 3.43 3.82
N MET A 271 -5.46 4.65 3.45
CA MET A 271 -4.62 5.56 2.67
C MET A 271 -3.47 6.17 3.48
N LYS A 272 -3.59 6.20 4.82
CA LYS A 272 -2.55 6.71 5.73
C LYS A 272 -1.21 6.00 5.59
N GLU A 273 -1.22 4.70 5.26
CA GLU A 273 0.01 3.93 5.02
C GLU A 273 0.83 4.55 3.87
N PHE A 274 0.16 4.93 2.78
CA PHE A 274 0.79 5.35 1.54
C PHE A 274 1.14 6.84 1.55
N ILE A 275 0.35 7.68 2.21
CA ILE A 275 0.55 9.13 2.19
C ILE A 275 1.51 9.61 3.30
N TYR A 276 1.47 9.00 4.49
CA TYR A 276 2.23 9.46 5.66
C TYR A 276 3.22 8.41 6.21
N TYR A 277 3.58 7.41 5.41
CA TYR A 277 4.54 6.36 5.79
C TYR A 277 4.23 5.71 7.15
N HIS A 278 3.04 5.12 7.28
CA HIS A 278 2.61 4.49 8.53
C HIS A 278 2.78 2.95 8.50
N ASP A 279 4.02 2.48 8.53
CA ASP A 279 4.38 1.06 8.37
C ASP A 279 4.23 0.19 9.64
N LYS A 280 4.06 0.82 10.82
CA LYS A 280 3.99 0.13 12.11
C LYS A 280 2.98 -1.02 12.15
N HIS A 281 1.83 -0.85 11.51
CA HIS A 281 0.80 -1.88 11.47
C HIS A 281 1.28 -3.16 10.75
N VAL A 282 2.14 -3.04 9.72
CA VAL A 282 2.72 -4.19 9.01
C VAL A 282 3.67 -4.94 9.94
N GLU A 283 4.47 -4.21 10.72
CA GLU A 283 5.42 -4.77 11.69
C GLU A 283 4.67 -5.56 12.78
N ASP A 284 3.63 -4.95 13.37
CA ASP A 284 2.79 -5.57 14.40
C ASP A 284 2.07 -6.83 13.86
N ASN A 285 1.51 -6.77 12.65
CA ASN A 285 0.87 -7.90 11.99
C ASN A 285 1.87 -9.03 11.68
N PHE A 286 3.08 -8.69 11.24
CA PHE A 286 4.11 -9.68 10.94
C PHE A 286 4.60 -10.38 12.21
N ASP A 287 4.76 -9.65 13.32
CA ASP A 287 5.10 -10.23 14.61
C ASP A 287 3.98 -11.13 15.17
N GLN A 288 2.71 -10.76 14.98
CA GLN A 288 1.59 -11.64 15.30
C GLN A 288 1.58 -12.89 14.41
N PHE A 289 1.79 -12.73 13.11
CA PHE A 289 1.89 -13.82 12.14
C PHE A 289 3.00 -14.82 12.52
N LYS A 290 4.20 -14.32 12.84
CA LYS A 290 5.32 -15.17 13.26
C LYS A 290 4.99 -16.00 14.49
N ARG A 291 4.40 -15.36 15.52
CA ARG A 291 4.01 -16.05 16.76
C ARG A 291 2.91 -17.08 16.51
N HIS A 292 1.86 -16.70 15.77
CA HIS A 292 0.71 -17.55 15.52
C HIS A 292 1.07 -18.79 14.70
N HIS A 293 1.88 -18.63 13.65
CA HIS A 293 2.32 -19.71 12.77
C HIS A 293 3.67 -20.33 13.15
N LYS A 294 4.24 -19.94 14.30
CA LYS A 294 5.54 -20.42 14.82
C LYS A 294 6.66 -20.33 13.77
N ARG A 295 6.72 -19.20 13.06
CA ARG A 295 7.74 -18.94 12.03
C ARG A 295 9.07 -18.60 12.68
N ASN A 296 10.11 -19.31 12.26
CA ASN A 296 11.50 -19.03 12.61
C ASN A 296 12.28 -18.91 11.29
N TYR A 297 12.99 -17.81 11.12
CA TYR A 297 13.82 -17.54 9.94
C TYR A 297 15.29 -17.73 10.29
N HIS A 298 16.11 -18.11 9.31
CA HIS A 298 17.51 -18.48 9.53
C HIS A 298 18.38 -17.28 9.94
N ASN A 299 18.08 -16.10 9.41
CA ASN A 299 18.79 -14.86 9.70
C ASN A 299 17.91 -13.64 9.44
N GLU A 300 18.43 -12.46 9.77
CA GLU A 300 17.74 -11.18 9.60
C GLU A 300 17.43 -10.87 8.13
N THR A 301 18.32 -11.23 7.21
CA THR A 301 18.11 -11.04 5.76
C THR A 301 16.89 -11.83 5.25
N GLU A 302 16.75 -13.10 5.65
CA GLU A 302 15.57 -13.90 5.33
C GLU A 302 14.32 -13.30 5.98
N GLN A 303 14.39 -12.92 7.25
CA GLN A 303 13.26 -12.32 7.96
C GLN A 303 12.78 -11.04 7.26
N GLU A 304 13.69 -10.17 6.85
CA GLU A 304 13.35 -8.92 6.16
C GLU A 304 12.75 -9.21 4.77
N SER A 305 13.31 -10.16 4.03
CA SER A 305 12.73 -10.62 2.75
C SER A 305 11.31 -11.17 2.94
N ARG A 306 11.09 -12.00 3.96
CA ARG A 306 9.79 -12.59 4.31
C ARG A 306 8.78 -11.54 4.74
N LYS A 307 9.22 -10.53 5.49
CA LYS A 307 8.40 -9.38 5.88
C LYS A 307 7.97 -8.55 4.67
N ASN A 308 8.85 -8.33 3.69
CA ASN A 308 8.49 -7.62 2.46
C ASN A 308 7.42 -8.39 1.65
N VAL A 309 7.56 -9.72 1.53
CA VAL A 309 6.53 -10.56 0.91
C VAL A 309 5.22 -10.50 1.70
N PHE A 310 5.30 -10.58 3.02
CA PHE A 310 4.14 -10.48 3.90
C PHE A 310 3.41 -9.14 3.75
N ARG A 311 4.13 -8.01 3.69
CA ARG A 311 3.56 -6.67 3.44
C ARG A 311 2.72 -6.65 2.17
N HIS A 312 3.27 -7.13 1.06
CA HIS A 312 2.57 -7.15 -0.22
C HIS A 312 1.33 -8.05 -0.20
N ASN A 313 1.44 -9.23 0.43
CA ASN A 313 0.30 -10.13 0.60
C ASN A 313 -0.75 -9.55 1.55
N LEU A 314 -0.36 -8.82 2.60
CA LEU A 314 -1.27 -8.14 3.52
C LEU A 314 -2.06 -7.06 2.78
N ARG A 315 -1.36 -6.17 2.05
CA ARG A 315 -2.01 -5.17 1.18
C ARG A 315 -2.97 -5.81 0.19
N TYR A 316 -2.58 -6.90 -0.45
CA TYR A 316 -3.43 -7.66 -1.37
C TYR A 316 -4.69 -8.19 -0.68
N ILE A 317 -4.52 -8.85 0.48
CA ILE A 317 -5.62 -9.42 1.26
C ILE A 317 -6.69 -8.36 1.48
N HIS A 318 -6.33 -7.21 2.05
CA HIS A 318 -7.39 -6.27 2.36
C HIS A 318 -7.83 -5.33 1.24
N SER A 319 -7.03 -5.09 0.20
CA SER A 319 -7.55 -4.47 -1.02
C SER A 319 -8.67 -5.33 -1.63
N LYS A 320 -8.46 -6.66 -1.76
CA LYS A 320 -9.51 -7.57 -2.24
C LYS A 320 -10.71 -7.68 -1.31
N ASN A 321 -10.51 -7.52 0.01
CA ASN A 321 -11.61 -7.47 0.96
C ASN A 321 -12.42 -6.16 0.91
N ARG A 322 -11.86 -5.07 0.36
CA ARG A 322 -12.61 -3.83 0.06
C ARG A 322 -13.41 -3.89 -1.24
N ALA A 323 -12.97 -4.72 -2.20
CA ALA A 323 -13.60 -4.87 -3.52
C ALA A 323 -14.93 -5.66 -3.53
N ASN A 324 -15.50 -5.97 -2.36
CA ASN A 324 -16.75 -6.70 -2.19
C ASN A 324 -16.91 -7.97 -3.07
N LEU A 325 -15.88 -8.80 -3.11
CA LEU A 325 -15.92 -10.06 -3.86
C LEU A 325 -16.84 -11.09 -3.17
N SER A 326 -17.21 -12.16 -3.88
CA SER A 326 -17.99 -13.28 -3.32
C SER A 326 -17.21 -14.13 -2.30
N PHE A 327 -15.95 -13.78 -2.07
CA PHE A 327 -15.07 -14.39 -1.09
C PHE A 327 -14.32 -13.30 -0.32
N ARG A 328 -13.67 -13.72 0.76
CA ARG A 328 -12.74 -12.89 1.53
C ARG A 328 -11.43 -13.63 1.67
N LEU A 329 -10.36 -12.86 1.77
CA LEU A 329 -9.02 -13.34 2.05
C LEU A 329 -8.67 -13.09 3.52
N GLY A 330 -7.75 -13.88 4.05
CA GLY A 330 -7.23 -13.72 5.40
C GLY A 330 -5.77 -14.11 5.46
N VAL A 331 -5.05 -13.51 6.41
CA VAL A 331 -3.69 -13.92 6.73
C VAL A 331 -3.72 -15.37 7.18
N ASN A 332 -3.00 -16.22 6.47
CA ASN A 332 -2.82 -17.63 6.81
C ASN A 332 -1.34 -17.97 6.70
N HIS A 333 -0.97 -19.21 7.02
CA HIS A 333 0.43 -19.63 7.06
C HIS A 333 1.20 -19.37 5.75
N LEU A 334 0.55 -19.18 4.60
CA LEU A 334 1.19 -18.90 3.31
C LEU A 334 1.46 -17.41 3.06
N ALA A 335 1.11 -16.51 3.99
CA ALA A 335 1.18 -15.06 3.79
C ALA A 335 2.63 -14.52 3.62
N ASP A 336 3.67 -15.27 4.00
CA ASP A 336 5.07 -14.90 3.79
C ASP A 336 5.73 -15.58 2.57
N ARG A 337 4.92 -16.14 1.66
CA ARG A 337 5.37 -16.83 0.45
C ARG A 337 5.08 -16.02 -0.82
N THR A 338 6.04 -16.06 -1.74
CA THR A 338 5.89 -15.48 -3.08
C THR A 338 5.00 -16.36 -3.99
N GLN A 339 4.45 -15.80 -5.06
CA GLN A 339 3.68 -16.60 -6.03
C GLN A 339 4.52 -17.72 -6.68
N ALA A 340 5.83 -17.50 -6.86
CA ALA A 340 6.74 -18.52 -7.36
C ALA A 340 6.88 -19.70 -6.39
N GLU A 341 7.05 -19.42 -5.09
CA GLU A 341 7.05 -20.47 -4.06
C GLU A 341 5.71 -21.20 -3.97
N LEU A 342 4.60 -20.46 -3.99
CA LEU A 342 3.26 -21.05 -3.98
C LEU A 342 3.01 -21.94 -5.20
N LYS A 343 3.59 -21.60 -6.36
CA LYS A 343 3.49 -22.43 -7.56
C LYS A 343 4.16 -23.78 -7.38
N VAL A 344 5.28 -23.86 -6.65
CA VAL A 344 5.95 -25.14 -6.33
C VAL A 344 5.09 -26.00 -5.41
N LEU A 345 4.37 -25.39 -4.46
CA LEU A 345 3.44 -26.10 -3.58
C LEU A 345 2.21 -26.66 -4.33
N ARG A 346 1.89 -26.11 -5.51
CA ARG A 346 0.73 -26.51 -6.32
C ARG A 346 1.13 -27.59 -7.32
N GLY A 347 0.97 -28.86 -6.94
CA GLY A 347 1.29 -30.04 -7.75
C GLY A 347 0.34 -30.36 -8.91
N LYS A 348 -0.33 -29.36 -9.51
CA LYS A 348 -1.31 -29.61 -10.57
C LYS A 348 -0.63 -30.12 -11.84
N GLN A 349 -0.81 -31.41 -12.13
CA GLN A 349 -0.41 -31.99 -13.42
C GLN A 349 -1.47 -31.68 -14.49
N LYS A 350 -1.03 -31.31 -15.70
CA LYS A 350 -1.92 -31.10 -16.84
C LYS A 350 -2.23 -32.45 -17.48
N SER A 351 -3.52 -32.80 -17.59
CA SER A 351 -3.93 -33.89 -18.48
C SER A 351 -3.72 -33.45 -19.93
N SER A 352 -3.21 -34.34 -20.78
CA SER A 352 -2.94 -34.09 -22.20
C SER A 352 -4.20 -33.92 -23.07
N GLY A 353 -5.38 -33.83 -22.46
CA GLY A 353 -6.66 -33.65 -23.15
C GLY A 353 -7.18 -34.90 -23.88
N GLY A 354 -6.36 -35.95 -23.96
CA GLY A 354 -6.74 -37.26 -24.49
C GLY A 354 -7.49 -38.13 -23.49
N TYR A 355 -8.06 -39.24 -23.98
CA TYR A 355 -8.65 -40.27 -23.14
C TYR A 355 -7.59 -40.84 -22.19
N ASN A 356 -7.88 -40.83 -20.89
CA ASN A 356 -6.95 -41.22 -19.83
C ASN A 356 -7.11 -42.68 -19.37
N GLY A 357 -7.86 -43.52 -20.10
CA GLY A 357 -8.13 -44.90 -19.69
C GLY A 357 -9.18 -45.07 -18.58
N GLY A 358 -9.76 -43.97 -18.09
CA GLY A 358 -10.77 -44.00 -17.03
C GLY A 358 -12.12 -44.55 -17.51
N LEU A 359 -12.82 -45.27 -16.63
CA LEU A 359 -14.18 -45.74 -16.93
C LEU A 359 -15.10 -44.55 -17.28
N PRO A 360 -16.01 -44.71 -18.26
CA PRO A 360 -16.95 -43.66 -18.59
C PRO A 360 -17.87 -43.34 -17.41
N PHE A 361 -18.26 -42.08 -17.28
CA PHE A 361 -19.24 -41.68 -16.27
C PHE A 361 -20.55 -42.42 -16.52
N LYS A 362 -20.92 -43.28 -15.56
CA LYS A 362 -22.00 -44.28 -15.72
C LYS A 362 -23.41 -43.67 -15.77
N TYR A 363 -23.61 -42.47 -15.19
CA TYR A 363 -24.94 -41.90 -15.02
C TYR A 363 -25.34 -40.98 -16.16
N THR A 364 -26.59 -41.10 -16.58
CA THR A 364 -27.21 -40.23 -17.60
C THR A 364 -27.65 -38.90 -17.00
N LYS A 365 -27.79 -37.86 -17.85
CA LYS A 365 -28.35 -36.56 -17.43
C LYS A 365 -29.75 -36.67 -16.81
N LYS A 366 -30.52 -37.70 -17.16
CA LYS A 366 -31.87 -37.95 -16.61
C LYS A 366 -31.79 -38.41 -15.16
N GLU A 367 -30.86 -39.31 -14.84
CA GLU A 367 -30.65 -39.83 -13.48
C GLU A 367 -30.09 -38.77 -12.53
N LEU A 368 -29.40 -37.76 -13.06
CA LEU A 368 -28.87 -36.64 -12.28
C LEU A 368 -29.92 -35.59 -11.88
N ARG A 369 -31.17 -35.69 -12.36
CA ARG A 369 -32.21 -34.68 -12.06
C ARG A 369 -32.76 -34.76 -10.64
N ASP A 370 -32.68 -35.93 -10.01
CA ASP A 370 -33.26 -36.19 -8.70
C ASP A 370 -32.24 -36.06 -7.54
N VAL A 371 -31.16 -35.31 -7.76
CA VAL A 371 -30.14 -35.06 -6.73
C VAL A 371 -30.54 -33.90 -5.80
N PRO A 372 -30.16 -33.92 -4.51
CA PRO A 372 -30.48 -32.84 -3.59
C PRO A 372 -29.78 -31.53 -3.95
N LYS A 373 -30.42 -30.39 -3.62
CA LYS A 373 -29.89 -29.04 -3.88
C LYS A 373 -28.58 -28.74 -3.13
N ALA A 374 -28.37 -29.37 -1.98
CA ALA A 374 -27.14 -29.28 -1.21
C ALA A 374 -26.77 -30.68 -0.69
N PHE A 375 -25.49 -31.01 -0.73
CA PHE A 375 -25.00 -32.30 -0.29
C PHE A 375 -23.61 -32.16 0.32
N ASP A 376 -23.43 -32.68 1.53
CA ASP A 376 -22.15 -32.63 2.25
C ASP A 376 -21.80 -34.01 2.83
N TRP A 377 -20.74 -34.62 2.30
CA TRP A 377 -20.22 -35.91 2.75
C TRP A 377 -19.64 -35.87 4.18
N ARG A 378 -19.24 -34.70 4.68
CA ARG A 378 -18.72 -34.53 6.05
C ARG A 378 -19.80 -34.83 7.08
N LEU A 379 -21.03 -34.35 6.85
CA LEU A 379 -22.20 -34.61 7.70
C LEU A 379 -22.61 -36.09 7.72
N ARG A 380 -22.09 -36.88 6.78
CA ARG A 380 -22.33 -38.32 6.67
C ARG A 380 -21.17 -39.16 7.20
N GLY A 381 -20.09 -38.53 7.70
CA GLY A 381 -18.92 -39.22 8.21
C GLY A 381 -18.00 -39.81 7.14
N ALA A 382 -18.16 -39.44 5.86
CA ALA A 382 -17.41 -40.01 4.74
C ALA A 382 -16.13 -39.23 4.39
N VAL A 383 -15.69 -38.31 5.26
CA VAL A 383 -14.55 -37.40 5.00
C VAL A 383 -13.66 -37.40 6.24
N THR A 384 -12.37 -37.70 6.06
CA THR A 384 -11.36 -37.63 7.12
C THR A 384 -11.02 -36.17 7.47
N PRO A 385 -10.35 -35.92 8.61
CA PRO A 385 -9.78 -34.61 8.89
C PRO A 385 -8.87 -34.11 7.74
N VAL A 386 -8.81 -32.78 7.58
CA VAL A 386 -7.92 -32.13 6.60
C VAL A 386 -6.47 -32.46 6.94
N ARG A 387 -5.68 -32.75 5.92
CA ARG A 387 -4.24 -33.07 6.03
C ARG A 387 -3.38 -31.97 5.42
N ASP A 388 -2.09 -31.95 5.78
CA ASP A 388 -1.10 -30.99 5.28
C ASP A 388 -0.12 -31.68 4.32
N GLN A 389 -0.04 -31.21 3.07
CA GLN A 389 0.91 -31.69 2.06
C GLN A 389 2.33 -31.11 2.23
N SER A 390 2.48 -30.13 3.13
CA SER A 390 3.72 -29.43 3.42
C SER A 390 4.34 -28.82 2.15
N VAL A 391 5.65 -28.96 1.97
CA VAL A 391 6.43 -28.35 0.87
C VAL A 391 6.36 -29.12 -0.45
N CYS A 392 5.69 -30.28 -0.47
CA CYS A 392 5.68 -31.16 -1.63
C CYS A 392 4.48 -30.88 -2.52
N GLY A 393 4.69 -30.81 -3.84
CA GLY A 393 3.64 -30.65 -4.87
C GLY A 393 2.80 -31.91 -5.06
N SER A 394 2.22 -32.39 -3.97
CA SER A 394 1.76 -33.76 -3.79
C SER A 394 0.22 -33.86 -3.78
N CYS A 395 -0.47 -32.73 -4.01
CA CYS A 395 -1.92 -32.55 -3.91
C CYS A 395 -2.75 -33.58 -4.71
N TRP A 396 -2.22 -34.14 -5.79
CA TRP A 396 -2.90 -35.15 -6.59
C TRP A 396 -3.14 -36.44 -5.78
N SER A 397 -2.19 -36.88 -4.95
CA SER A 397 -2.33 -38.11 -4.17
C SER A 397 -3.29 -37.91 -3.01
N PHE A 398 -3.32 -36.72 -2.41
CA PHE A 398 -4.28 -36.34 -1.38
C PHE A 398 -5.71 -36.33 -1.93
N GLY A 399 -5.91 -35.80 -3.15
CA GLY A 399 -7.20 -35.86 -3.84
C GLY A 399 -7.66 -37.29 -4.11
N THR A 400 -6.76 -38.15 -4.59
CA THR A 400 -7.04 -39.58 -4.83
C THR A 400 -7.39 -40.31 -3.53
N ALA A 401 -6.59 -40.11 -2.48
CA ALA A 401 -6.81 -40.70 -1.17
C ALA A 401 -8.20 -40.33 -0.61
N GLY A 402 -8.56 -39.05 -0.60
CA GLY A 402 -9.86 -38.60 -0.10
C GLY A 402 -11.06 -39.22 -0.83
N ALA A 403 -10.95 -39.41 -2.16
CA ALA A 403 -11.99 -40.08 -2.93
C ALA A 403 -12.13 -41.57 -2.58
N ILE A 404 -11.01 -42.27 -2.39
CA ILE A 404 -10.99 -43.69 -2.00
C ILE A 404 -11.54 -43.88 -0.59
N GLU A 405 -11.15 -43.01 0.35
CA GLU A 405 -11.63 -43.02 1.73
C GLU A 405 -13.15 -42.90 1.80
N GLY A 406 -13.71 -41.94 1.06
CA GLY A 406 -15.17 -41.77 0.96
C GLY A 406 -15.87 -42.96 0.32
N ALA A 407 -15.32 -43.51 -0.77
CA ALA A 407 -15.87 -44.69 -1.44
C ALA A 407 -15.85 -45.93 -0.53
N LEU A 408 -14.74 -46.14 0.21
CA LEU A 408 -14.60 -47.22 1.18
C LEU A 408 -15.58 -47.07 2.34
N PHE A 409 -15.78 -45.85 2.85
CA PHE A 409 -16.78 -45.56 3.87
C PHE A 409 -18.19 -45.91 3.38
N VAL A 410 -18.57 -45.49 2.17
CA VAL A 410 -19.88 -45.81 1.59
C VAL A 410 -20.08 -47.33 1.45
N LYS A 411 -19.02 -48.07 1.12
CA LYS A 411 -19.10 -49.53 0.93
C LYS A 411 -19.12 -50.32 2.24
N THR A 412 -18.40 -49.87 3.27
CA THR A 412 -18.11 -50.66 4.47
C THR A 412 -18.69 -50.08 5.76
N GLY A 413 -19.14 -48.83 5.75
CA GLY A 413 -19.55 -48.07 6.92
C GLY A 413 -18.39 -47.65 7.84
N LYS A 414 -17.13 -47.92 7.46
CA LYS A 414 -15.94 -47.61 8.27
C LYS A 414 -15.08 -46.56 7.58
N LEU A 415 -14.79 -45.46 8.29
CA LEU A 415 -13.91 -44.42 7.77
C LEU A 415 -12.48 -44.81 8.10
N VAL A 416 -11.70 -45.12 7.08
CA VAL A 416 -10.30 -45.51 7.22
C VAL A 416 -9.44 -44.50 6.49
N ALA A 417 -8.53 -43.87 7.20
CA ALA A 417 -7.52 -43.00 6.63
C ALA A 417 -6.50 -43.84 5.83
N VAL A 418 -6.41 -43.63 4.52
CA VAL A 418 -5.43 -44.30 3.64
C VAL A 418 -4.12 -43.52 3.60
N SER A 419 -3.02 -44.23 3.32
CA SER A 419 -1.67 -43.63 3.24
C SER A 419 -1.44 -42.97 1.89
N GLN A 420 -1.23 -41.65 1.90
CA GLN A 420 -0.79 -40.89 0.71
C GLN A 420 0.62 -41.31 0.28
N GLN A 421 1.46 -41.73 1.23
CA GLN A 421 2.85 -42.08 0.99
C GLN A 421 3.00 -43.26 0.04
N VAL A 422 2.04 -44.20 0.07
CA VAL A 422 2.09 -45.41 -0.76
C VAL A 422 2.04 -45.06 -2.26
N TYR A 423 1.27 -44.04 -2.65
CA TYR A 423 1.20 -43.60 -4.05
C TYR A 423 2.56 -43.05 -4.53
N PHE A 424 3.27 -42.28 -3.70
CA PHE A 424 4.61 -41.79 -4.03
C PHE A 424 5.67 -42.88 -4.10
N SER A 425 5.57 -43.92 -3.25
CA SER A 425 6.59 -44.95 -3.14
C SER A 425 6.40 -46.16 -4.06
N THR A 426 5.20 -46.34 -4.64
CA THR A 426 4.86 -47.56 -5.40
C THR A 426 4.40 -47.31 -6.84
N ASP A 427 4.29 -46.05 -7.29
CA ASP A 427 4.01 -45.72 -8.69
C ASP A 427 5.26 -45.94 -9.56
N PHE A 428 5.53 -47.21 -9.91
CA PHE A 428 6.49 -47.65 -10.93
C PHE A 428 5.92 -47.58 -12.36
N VAL A 429 4.78 -46.92 -12.57
CA VAL A 429 4.18 -46.74 -13.90
C VAL A 429 4.55 -45.36 -14.40
N ASP A 430 5.70 -45.28 -15.07
CA ASP A 430 6.11 -44.37 -16.16
C ASP A 430 5.32 -43.05 -16.38
N PHE A 431 5.00 -42.33 -15.31
CA PHE A 431 4.81 -40.89 -15.35
C PHE A 431 6.19 -40.31 -15.07
N SER A 432 6.63 -39.38 -15.92
CA SER A 432 7.88 -38.62 -15.79
C SER A 432 7.82 -37.65 -14.59
N SER A 433 7.35 -38.12 -13.44
CA SER A 433 7.25 -37.38 -12.20
C SER A 433 8.61 -37.41 -11.52
N THR A 434 9.37 -36.34 -11.71
CA THR A 434 10.33 -35.94 -10.69
C THR A 434 9.51 -35.73 -9.41
N PHE A 435 9.57 -36.70 -8.49
CA PHE A 435 9.01 -36.55 -7.16
C PHE A 435 9.90 -35.60 -6.34
N CYS A 436 9.34 -35.06 -5.26
CA CYS A 436 10.07 -34.28 -4.27
C CYS A 436 11.43 -34.95 -3.93
#